data_AF-A0A968MPI8-F1
#
_entry.id   AF-A0A968MPI8-F1
#
_cell.length_a   1.000
_cell.length_b   1.000
_cell.length_c   1.000
_cell.angle_alpha   90.00
_cell.angle_beta   90.00
_cell.angle_gamma   90.00
#
_symmetry.space_group_name_H-M   'P 1'
#
loop_
_entity.id
_entity.type
_entity.pdbx_description
1 polymer ?
#
loop_
_entity_poly.entity_id
_entity_poly.type
_entity_poly.pdbx_seq_one_letter_code
_entity_poly.pdbx_strand_id
1 'polypeptide(L)' 'MDGKLTPHFRANYVLRAMMVPAGEHKIEFRFEPQNYKTGEKISLASSILLVLLLLSAFGLEVYKLIKKEKESV' A
#
# COMPACT_ATOMS: atom_id res chain seq x y z
N MET A 1 18.93 -11.59 13.22
CA MET A 1 19.41 -12.89 13.74
C MET A 1 18.33 -13.50 14.61
N ASP A 2 18.00 -14.78 14.43
CA ASP A 2 17.02 -15.50 15.26
C ASP A 2 15.67 -14.77 15.40
N GLY A 3 15.14 -14.30 14.26
CA GLY A 3 13.88 -13.55 14.19
C GLY A 3 13.95 -12.06 14.56
N LYS A 4 15.08 -11.57 15.09
CA LYS A 4 15.28 -10.14 15.38
C LYS A 4 15.90 -9.40 14.19
N LEU A 5 15.45 -8.16 13.96
CA LEU A 5 16.03 -7.28 12.96
C LEU A 5 17.44 -6.88 13.40
N THR A 6 18.46 -7.26 12.62
CA THR A 6 19.86 -6.97 12.90
C THR A 6 20.45 -6.20 11.72
N PRO A 7 21.10 -5.05 11.95
CA PRO A 7 21.67 -4.25 10.87
C PRO A 7 22.88 -4.96 10.25
N HIS A 8 23.04 -4.79 8.94
CA HIS A 8 24.20 -5.23 8.16
C HIS A 8 24.89 -4.03 7.52
N PHE A 9 26.19 -4.13 7.28
CA PHE A 9 27.02 -3.04 6.75
C PHE A 9 27.68 -3.43 5.42
N ARG A 10 28.25 -2.45 4.72
CA ARG A 10 28.98 -2.69 3.46
C ARG A 10 30.35 -3.26 3.78
N ALA A 11 30.64 -4.45 3.26
CA ALA A 11 31.98 -5.05 3.34
C ALA A 11 32.88 -4.49 2.23
N ASN A 12 32.31 -4.29 1.04
CA ASN A 12 32.94 -3.59 -0.07
C ASN A 12 31.84 -2.93 -0.92
N TYR A 13 32.14 -2.61 -2.18
CA TYR A 13 31.19 -1.96 -3.09
C TYR A 13 29.92 -2.80 -3.35
N VAL A 14 30.07 -4.12 -3.51
CA VAL A 14 28.97 -5.03 -3.90
C VAL A 14 28.48 -5.85 -2.70
N LEU A 15 29.38 -6.27 -1.83
CA LEU A 15 29.13 -7.21 -0.74
C LEU A 15 28.68 -6.51 0.55
N ARG A 16 27.76 -7.17 1.25
CA ARG A 16 27.25 -6.77 2.55
C ARG A 16 27.65 -7.81 3.60
N ALA A 17 28.06 -7.36 4.79
CA ALA A 17 28.48 -8.20 5.91
C ALA A 17 27.68 -7.91 7.18
N MET A 18 27.67 -8.86 8.09
CA MET A 18 27.05 -8.79 9.41
C MET A 18 27.97 -9.51 10.41
N MET A 19 28.14 -8.97 11.62
CA MET A 19 28.85 -9.68 12.69
C MET A 19 27.92 -10.73 13.30
N VAL A 20 28.35 -11.99 13.27
CA VAL A 20 27.61 -13.12 13.83
C VAL A 20 28.47 -13.73 14.94
N PRO A 21 27.95 -13.84 16.18
CA PRO A 21 28.68 -14.46 17.28
C PRO A 21 28.89 -15.96 17.02
N ALA A 22 29.82 -16.58 17.76
CA ALA A 22 30.09 -18.01 17.62
C ALA A 22 28.89 -18.85 18.10
N GLY A 23 28.42 -19.77 17.26
CA GLY A 23 27.27 -20.62 17.56
C GLY A 23 26.40 -20.89 16.33
N GLU A 24 25.30 -21.61 16.52
CA GLU A 24 24.28 -21.79 15.49
C GLU A 24 23.30 -20.61 15.52
N HIS A 25 23.26 -19.86 14.42
CA HIS A 25 22.37 -18.73 14.26
C HIS A 25 21.60 -18.83 12.95
N LYS A 26 20.28 -18.62 13.01
CA LYS A 26 19.44 -18.60 11.81
C LYS A 26 19.36 -17.18 11.26
N ILE A 27 19.84 -17.00 10.04
CA ILE A 27 19.81 -15.72 9.33
C ILE A 27 18.77 -15.79 8.22
N GLU A 28 17.70 -15.00 8.36
CA GLU A 28 16.66 -14.85 7.35
C GLU A 28 16.71 -13.42 6.79
N PHE A 29 16.97 -13.29 5.49
CA PHE A 29 16.84 -12.00 4.79
C PHE A 29 15.42 -11.88 4.27
N ARG A 30 14.63 -10.99 4.87
CA ARG A 30 13.27 -10.66 4.42
C ARG A 30 13.27 -9.29 3.75
N PHE A 31 12.71 -9.23 2.55
CA PHE A 31 12.54 -7.99 1.81
C PHE A 31 11.15 -7.41 2.10
N GLU A 32 11.09 -6.48 3.06
CA GLU A 32 9.85 -5.78 3.42
C GLU A 32 9.97 -4.27 3.15
N PRO A 33 9.84 -3.84 1.88
CA PRO A 33 9.88 -2.42 1.55
C PRO A 33 8.66 -1.71 2.14
N GLN A 34 8.91 -0.73 3.01
CA GLN A 34 7.84 0.11 3.57
C GLN A 34 7.04 0.82 2.46
N ASN A 35 7.70 1.21 1.38
CA ASN A 35 7.09 1.88 0.23
C ASN A 35 6.00 1.04 -0.44
N TYR A 36 6.14 -0.29 -0.44
CA TYR A 36 5.11 -1.17 -1.00
C TYR A 36 3.85 -1.16 -0.14
N LYS A 37 4.01 -1.27 1.19
CA LYS A 37 2.89 -1.20 2.15
C LYS A 37 2.20 0.17 2.11
N THR A 38 2.95 1.25 1.93
CA THR A 38 2.39 2.60 1.80
C THR A 38 1.70 2.79 0.45
N GLY A 39 2.30 2.33 -0.64
CA GLY A 39 1.73 2.40 -1.99
C GLY A 39 0.41 1.65 -2.09
N GLU A 40 0.32 0.44 -1.54
CA GLU A 40 -0.91 -0.36 -1.49
C GLU A 40 -2.06 0.39 -0.79
N LYS A 41 -1.80 0.98 0.38
CA LYS A 41 -2.81 1.78 1.10
C LYS A 41 -3.29 2.99 0.30
N ILE A 42 -2.36 3.69 -0.35
CA ILE A 42 -2.69 4.85 -1.19
C ILE A 42 -3.53 4.41 -2.38
N SER A 43 -3.13 3.35 -3.09
CA SER A 43 -3.88 2.82 -4.22
C SER A 43 -5.30 2.41 -3.82
N LEU A 44 -5.46 1.77 -2.65
CA LEU A 44 -6.77 1.39 -2.13
C LEU A 44 -7.63 2.62 -1.80
N ALA A 45 -7.06 3.63 -1.14
CA ALA A 45 -7.77 4.88 -0.85
C ALA A 45 -8.19 5.62 -2.12
N SER A 46 -7.31 5.71 -3.12
CA SER A 46 -7.62 6.32 -4.42
C SER A 46 -8.72 5.57 -5.17
N SER A 47 -8.71 4.24 -5.12
CA SER A 47 -9.76 3.41 -5.75
C SER A 47 -11.12 3.68 -5.12
N ILE A 48 -11.21 3.73 -3.79
CA ILE A 48 -12.46 4.02 -3.07
C ILE A 48 -12.97 5.42 -3.40
N LEU A 49 -12.09 6.42 -3.41
CA LEU A 49 -12.45 7.79 -3.77
C LEU A 49 -13.01 7.89 -5.20
N LEU A 50 -12.40 7.18 -6.15
CA LEU A 50 -12.85 7.16 -7.54
C LEU A 50 -14.27 6.58 -7.65
N VAL A 51 -14.52 5.45 -6.98
CA VAL A 51 -15.85 4.82 -6.96
C VAL A 51 -16.90 5.75 -6.35
N LEU A 52 -16.59 6.42 -5.24
CA LEU A 52 -17.51 7.38 -4.61
C LEU A 52 -17.84 8.55 -5.53
N LEU A 53 -16.84 9.09 -6.24
CA LEU A 53 -17.05 10.17 -7.19
C LEU A 53 -17.97 9.73 -8.34
N LEU A 54 -17.73 8.55 -8.91
CA LEU A 54 -18.59 8.02 -9.98
C LEU A 54 -20.04 7.81 -9.49
N LEU A 55 -20.23 7.22 -8.31
CA LEU A 55 -21.56 7.01 -7.73
C LEU A 55 -22.27 8.34 -7.46
N SER A 56 -21.56 9.35 -6.96
CA SER A 56 -22.13 10.67 -6.71
C SER A 56 -22.54 11.38 -8.01
N ALA A 57 -21.71 11.33 -9.04
CA ALA A 57 -22.01 11.93 -10.34
C ALA A 57 -23.23 11.26 -10.99
N PHE A 58 -23.24 9.92 -11.01
CA PHE A 58 -24.35 9.15 -11.59
C PHE A 58 -25.65 9.34 -10.78
N GLY A 59 -25.57 9.33 -9.45
CA GLY A 59 -26.72 9.55 -8.57
C GLY A 59 -27.34 10.94 -8.74
N LEU A 60 -26.52 11.98 -8.89
CA LEU A 60 -27.00 13.34 -9.17
C LEU A 60 -27.70 13.43 -10.52
N GLU A 61 -27.15 12.78 -11.55
CA GLU A 61 -27.71 12.76 -12.89
C GLU A 61 -29.07 12.04 -12.92
N VAL A 62 -29.18 10.87 -12.29
CA VAL A 62 -30.44 10.13 -12.12
C VAL A 62 -31.46 10.94 -11.32
N TYR A 63 -31.05 11.55 -10.19
CA TYR A 63 -31.94 12.39 -9.39
C TYR A 63 -32.49 13.59 -10.18
N LYS A 64 -31.64 14.21 -11.01
CA LYS A 64 -32.04 15.34 -11.87
C LYS A 64 -33.06 14.91 -12.92
N LEU A 65 -32.92 13.71 -13.49
CA LEU A 65 -33.88 13.16 -14.45
C LEU A 65 -35.25 12.91 -13.81
N ILE A 66 -35.28 12.24 -12.64
CA ILE A 66 -36.53 11.96 -11.91
C ILE A 66 -37.22 13.26 -11.48
N LYS A 67 -36.46 14.28 -11.05
CA LYS A 67 -37.04 15.58 -10.68
C LYS A 67 -37.66 16.29 -11.88
N LYS A 68 -36.99 16.26 -13.04
CA LYS A 68 -37.47 16.91 -14.27
C LYS A 68 -38.78 16.32 -14.76
N GLU A 69 -38.96 15.00 -14.65
CA GLU A 69 -40.19 14.30 -15.05
C GLU A 69 -41.39 14.66 -14.16
N LYS A 70 -41.17 14.88 -12.86
CA LYS A 70 -42.21 15.33 -11.91
C LYS A 70 -42.66 16.78 -12.10
N GLU A 71 -41.83 17.63 -12.70
CA GLU A 71 -42.12 19.06 -12.90
C GLU A 71 -42.88 19.32 -14.21
N SER A 72 -42.98 18.32 -15.09
CA SER A 72 -43.68 18.37 -16.38
C SER A 72 -45.05 17.69 -16.41
N VAL A 73 -45.53 17.16 -15.27
CA VAL A 73 -46.86 16.56 -15.06
C VAL A 73 -47.65 17.44 -14.11
#